data_AF-A0A7Z8QII7-F1
#
_entry.id   AF-A0A7Z8QII7-F1
#
_cell.length_a   1.000
_cell.length_b   1.000
_cell.length_c   1.000
_cell.angle_alpha   90.00
_cell.angle_beta   90.00
_cell.angle_gamma   90.00
#
_symmetry.space_group_name_H-M   'P 1'
#
loop_
_entity.id
_entity.type
_entity.pdbx_description
1 polymer ?
#
loop_
_entity_poly.entity_id
_entity_poly.type
_entity_poly.pdbx_seq_one_letter_code
_entity_poly.pdbx_strand_id
1 'polypeptide(L)'
;MTEITEVPSPFCGIGADDLTIQVNDLAVKVIENGCAVNTPAFEQAITDTSARVDGKEVSLDVAVAKAAELLGASNQPVIGGCATDVNGMRGVMALADRSGAVVDNMNFTAARRNFLALQDTGWMTTTLAEIKNRCDYFLVVGVDLEGFSPRFFERYLWNKESMFLTDTSQREVVYIGKAPSGDASTSPTGCKAKVLPCADEDLPEVMAVLRALVKGKKIVADNICGIAVSDLQVVADQLKAAKYGVVTWAAGALGFEQAELTVQMLTEMVKDINTMDTRCSGFPLGGKEGDQTANQVCGWTSAYPARTRFSSGFPEYDPFLYDSNVMLANGEADALVWVQAFNSASVPPKVAVPTIVVARSGMVFDTEPDVFIPVGTPGIDHAGHAYRLDNVVAIRLKKCRDSGLPSTADVLHAIEQAL
;
A
#
# COMPACT_ATOMS: atom_id res chain seq x y z
N MET A 1 4.99 30.48 -13.36
CA MET A 1 5.78 29.23 -13.38
C MET A 1 6.70 29.19 -12.16
N THR A 2 6.50 28.20 -11.29
CA THR A 2 7.19 28.06 -10.00
C THR A 2 7.82 26.68 -9.91
N GLU A 3 9.09 26.62 -9.54
CA GLU A 3 9.78 25.36 -9.26
C GLU A 3 9.67 25.01 -7.77
N ILE A 4 9.41 23.75 -7.47
CA ILE A 4 9.31 23.22 -6.10
C ILE A 4 10.17 21.97 -6.02
N THR A 5 11.14 21.98 -5.10
CA THR A 5 12.08 20.88 -4.84
C THR A 5 11.66 20.07 -3.62
N GLU A 6 12.29 18.90 -3.43
CA GLU A 6 12.06 18.00 -2.28
C GLU A 6 10.58 17.67 -2.09
N VAL A 7 9.89 17.35 -3.19
CA VAL A 7 8.46 17.07 -3.17
C VAL A 7 8.24 15.58 -2.88
N PRO A 8 7.48 15.24 -1.83
CA PRO A 8 7.11 13.86 -1.55
C PRO A 8 6.03 13.33 -2.46
N SER A 9 6.22 12.09 -2.91
CA SER A 9 5.27 11.33 -3.71
C SER A 9 4.46 10.37 -2.83
N PRO A 10 3.15 10.58 -2.67
CA PRO A 10 2.27 9.67 -1.91
C PRO A 10 1.76 8.46 -2.71
N PHE A 11 2.16 8.33 -3.99
CA PHE A 11 1.59 7.33 -4.91
C PHE A 11 2.23 5.94 -4.78
N CYS A 12 3.51 5.88 -4.39
CA CYS A 12 4.22 4.63 -4.13
C CYS A 12 4.56 4.52 -2.65
N GLY A 13 4.52 3.31 -2.09
CA GLY A 13 4.77 3.09 -0.67
C GLY A 13 6.14 3.52 -0.17
N ILE A 14 7.17 3.60 -1.03
CA ILE A 14 8.50 4.08 -0.62
C ILE A 14 8.53 5.58 -0.32
N GLY A 15 7.50 6.31 -0.76
CA GLY A 15 7.34 7.72 -0.41
C GLY A 15 8.54 8.58 -0.80
N ALA A 16 8.96 8.51 -2.06
CA ALA A 16 10.11 9.27 -2.53
C ALA A 16 9.89 10.78 -2.34
N ASP A 17 10.84 11.45 -1.69
CA ASP A 17 10.76 12.82 -1.17
C ASP A 17 11.72 13.80 -1.83
N ASP A 18 12.26 13.41 -2.98
CA ASP A 18 13.28 14.14 -3.73
C ASP A 18 12.80 14.62 -5.11
N LEU A 19 11.49 14.65 -5.37
CA LEU A 19 10.99 15.15 -6.66
C LEU A 19 11.24 16.65 -6.80
N THR A 20 11.64 17.05 -8.00
CA THR A 20 11.58 18.45 -8.44
C THR A 20 10.45 18.58 -9.45
N ILE A 21 9.52 19.49 -9.18
CA ILE A 21 8.37 19.76 -10.04
C ILE A 21 8.31 21.22 -10.45
N GLN A 22 7.63 21.47 -11.55
CA GLN A 22 7.36 22.79 -12.09
C GLN A 22 5.84 22.98 -12.19
N VAL A 23 5.35 24.09 -11.63
CA VAL A 23 3.92 24.40 -11.56
C VAL A 23 3.64 25.66 -12.37
N ASN A 24 2.64 25.58 -13.25
CA ASN A 24 2.12 26.70 -14.02
C ASN A 24 0.59 26.71 -13.93
N ASP A 25 0.05 27.57 -13.07
CA ASP A 25 -1.35 27.57 -12.67
C ASP A 25 -1.80 26.19 -12.18
N LEU A 26 -2.67 25.51 -12.92
CA LEU A 26 -3.14 24.16 -12.61
C LEU A 26 -2.24 23.05 -13.18
N ALA A 27 -1.35 23.35 -14.11
CA ALA A 27 -0.47 22.35 -14.71
C ALA A 27 0.73 22.07 -13.80
N VAL A 28 1.01 20.79 -13.56
CA VAL A 28 2.19 20.32 -12.83
C VAL A 28 3.00 19.44 -13.77
N LYS A 29 4.33 19.62 -13.76
CA LYS A 29 5.28 18.82 -14.53
C LYS A 29 6.37 18.30 -13.61
N VAL A 30 6.71 17.03 -13.69
CA VAL A 30 7.88 16.48 -12.99
C VAL A 30 9.11 16.74 -13.86
N ILE A 31 10.10 17.46 -13.32
CA ILE A 31 11.31 17.84 -14.06
C ILE A 31 12.55 17.04 -13.63
N GLU A 32 12.59 16.52 -12.41
CA GLU A 32 13.65 15.62 -11.93
C GLU A 32 13.09 14.50 -11.05
N ASN A 33 13.81 13.36 -11.01
CA ASN A 33 13.56 12.22 -10.12
C ASN A 33 12.20 11.51 -10.33
N GLY A 34 11.59 11.71 -11.50
CA GLY A 34 10.36 11.06 -11.94
C GLY A 34 10.49 9.55 -12.15
N CYS A 35 9.38 8.83 -12.10
CA CYS A 35 9.29 7.41 -12.43
C CYS A 35 7.92 7.05 -13.03
N ALA A 36 7.79 5.80 -13.47
CA ALA A 36 6.56 5.27 -14.09
C ALA A 36 5.30 5.38 -13.21
N VAL A 37 5.44 5.60 -11.89
CA VAL A 37 4.32 5.77 -10.96
C VAL A 37 4.06 7.25 -10.65
N ASN A 38 5.09 8.00 -10.25
CA ASN A 38 4.88 9.36 -9.73
C ASN A 38 4.66 10.40 -10.85
N THR A 39 5.33 10.29 -11.99
CA THR A 39 5.23 11.27 -13.08
C THR A 39 3.81 11.36 -13.61
N PRO A 40 3.17 10.27 -14.08
CA PRO A 40 1.79 10.36 -14.57
C PRO A 40 0.82 10.82 -13.47
N ALA A 41 1.06 10.43 -12.22
CA ALA A 41 0.21 10.81 -11.11
C ALA A 41 0.29 12.30 -10.74
N PHE A 42 1.46 12.94 -10.85
CA PHE A 42 1.61 14.38 -10.64
C PHE A 42 1.10 15.20 -11.83
N GLU A 43 1.32 14.71 -13.06
CA GLU A 43 1.01 15.43 -14.29
C GLU A 43 -0.45 15.29 -14.75
N GLN A 44 -1.26 14.50 -14.04
CA GLN A 44 -2.69 14.37 -14.32
C GLN A 44 -3.42 15.71 -14.24
N ALA A 45 -4.15 16.03 -15.32
CA ALA A 45 -4.95 17.24 -15.43
C ALA A 45 -6.18 17.21 -14.51
N ILE A 46 -6.62 18.40 -14.09
CA ILE A 46 -7.92 18.59 -13.44
C ILE A 46 -8.96 18.74 -14.55
N THR A 47 -10.08 18.04 -14.41
CA THR A 47 -11.19 18.02 -15.39
C THR A 47 -12.52 18.30 -14.70
N ASP A 48 -12.78 17.67 -13.55
CA ASP A 48 -14.01 17.85 -12.78
C ASP A 48 -13.78 18.89 -11.68
N THR A 49 -14.49 20.02 -11.76
CA THR A 49 -14.39 21.10 -10.77
C THR A 49 -15.66 21.32 -9.97
N SER A 50 -16.74 20.60 -10.31
CA SER A 50 -18.05 20.73 -9.69
C SER A 50 -18.56 19.37 -9.20
N ALA A 51 -19.26 19.36 -8.07
CA ALA A 51 -19.95 18.16 -7.60
C ALA A 51 -21.13 17.83 -8.52
N ARG A 52 -21.52 16.56 -8.56
CA ARG A 52 -22.68 16.07 -9.32
C ARG A 52 -23.64 15.30 -8.44
N VAL A 53 -24.93 15.46 -8.70
CA VAL A 53 -26.01 14.62 -8.17
C VAL A 53 -26.82 14.11 -9.36
N ASP A 54 -26.98 12.80 -9.48
CA ASP A 54 -27.61 12.15 -10.64
C ASP A 54 -27.01 12.62 -11.98
N GLY A 55 -25.69 12.83 -12.02
CA GLY A 55 -24.96 13.32 -13.20
C GLY A 55 -25.12 14.81 -13.52
N LYS A 56 -25.85 15.59 -12.71
CA LYS A 56 -26.02 17.04 -12.91
C LYS A 56 -25.13 17.82 -11.97
N GLU A 57 -24.43 18.83 -12.51
CA GLU A 57 -23.60 19.72 -11.70
C GLU A 57 -24.44 20.47 -10.65
N VAL A 58 -23.95 20.47 -9.42
CA VAL A 58 -24.57 21.13 -8.26
C VAL A 58 -23.49 21.78 -7.39
N SER A 59 -23.91 22.63 -6.42
CA SER A 59 -23.00 23.13 -5.40
C SER A 59 -22.55 22.02 -4.44
N LEU A 60 -21.42 22.23 -3.78
CA LEU A 60 -20.91 21.31 -2.76
C LEU A 60 -21.95 21.06 -1.66
N ASP A 61 -22.62 22.11 -1.17
CA ASP A 61 -23.64 22.00 -0.11
C ASP A 61 -24.80 21.08 -0.52
N VAL A 62 -25.25 21.14 -1.78
CA VAL A 62 -26.33 20.28 -2.29
C VAL A 62 -25.86 18.83 -2.37
N ALA A 63 -24.64 18.59 -2.86
CA ALA A 63 -24.08 17.25 -2.92
C ALA A 63 -23.86 16.64 -1.53
N VAL A 64 -23.36 17.44 -0.57
CA VAL A 64 -23.19 17.03 0.84
C VAL A 64 -24.53 16.68 1.47
N ALA A 65 -25.55 17.52 1.31
CA ALA A 65 -26.89 17.27 1.83
C ALA A 65 -27.48 15.97 1.24
N LYS A 66 -27.31 15.74 -0.06
CA LYS A 66 -27.78 14.50 -0.71
C LYS A 66 -27.01 13.27 -0.23
N ALA A 67 -25.70 13.37 -0.05
CA ALA A 67 -24.89 12.28 0.48
C ALA A 67 -25.31 11.91 1.91
N ALA A 68 -25.55 12.92 2.77
CA ALA A 68 -26.04 12.70 4.13
C ALA A 68 -27.46 12.11 4.16
N GLU A 69 -28.36 12.55 3.26
CA GLU A 69 -29.70 11.95 3.12
C GLU A 69 -29.63 10.46 2.77
N LEU A 70 -28.83 10.08 1.78
CA LEU A 70 -28.67 8.69 1.34
C LEU A 70 -28.06 7.83 2.44
N LEU A 71 -27.03 8.35 3.12
CA LEU A 71 -26.34 7.63 4.18
C LEU A 71 -27.18 7.53 5.45
N GLY A 72 -27.95 8.56 5.81
CA GLY A 72 -28.86 8.56 6.95
C GLY A 72 -30.09 7.65 6.76
N ALA A 73 -30.43 7.30 5.52
CA ALA A 73 -31.48 6.33 5.20
C ALA A 73 -30.99 4.87 5.18
N SER A 74 -29.67 4.66 5.24
CA SER A 74 -29.04 3.33 5.18
C SER A 74 -29.03 2.64 6.56
N ASN A 75 -29.03 1.31 6.57
CA ASN A 75 -28.97 0.47 7.77
C ASN A 75 -27.60 -0.18 7.93
N GLN A 76 -26.93 -0.50 6.83
CA GLN A 76 -25.62 -1.16 6.82
C GLN A 76 -24.74 -0.59 5.69
N PRO A 77 -24.37 0.70 5.77
CA PRO A 77 -23.50 1.31 4.77
C PRO A 77 -22.08 0.77 4.82
N VAL A 78 -21.40 0.79 3.68
CA VAL A 78 -19.97 0.50 3.58
C VAL A 78 -19.21 1.72 3.07
N ILE A 79 -18.08 2.04 3.70
CA ILE A 79 -17.11 3.01 3.20
C ILE A 79 -15.92 2.22 2.62
N GLY A 80 -15.87 2.20 1.29
CA GLY A 80 -14.87 1.50 0.48
C GLY A 80 -13.81 2.43 -0.12
N GLY A 81 -12.81 1.84 -0.77
CA GLY A 81 -11.67 2.56 -1.33
C GLY A 81 -10.69 2.91 -0.22
N CYS A 82 -11.04 3.90 0.60
CA CYS A 82 -10.25 4.42 1.72
C CYS A 82 -8.82 4.82 1.31
N ALA A 83 -8.65 5.41 0.12
CA ALA A 83 -7.37 5.85 -0.40
C ALA A 83 -7.25 7.37 -0.30
N THR A 84 -6.67 7.85 0.81
CA THR A 84 -6.52 9.28 1.12
C THR A 84 -5.38 9.50 2.14
N ASP A 85 -5.16 10.75 2.56
CA ASP A 85 -4.17 11.10 3.57
C ASP A 85 -4.70 10.86 5.00
N VAL A 86 -3.88 11.14 6.02
CA VAL A 86 -4.23 10.93 7.43
C VAL A 86 -5.53 11.67 7.81
N ASN A 87 -5.73 12.90 7.33
CA ASN A 87 -6.89 13.69 7.69
C ASN A 87 -8.16 13.21 6.96
N GLY A 88 -8.05 12.86 5.67
CA GLY A 88 -9.14 12.23 4.95
C GLY A 88 -9.58 10.93 5.62
N MET A 89 -8.63 10.09 6.05
CA MET A 89 -8.95 8.84 6.72
C MET A 89 -9.55 9.06 8.11
N ARG A 90 -9.14 10.09 8.85
CA ARG A 90 -9.83 10.48 10.09
C ARG A 90 -11.28 10.90 9.82
N GLY A 91 -11.52 11.61 8.71
CA GLY A 91 -12.87 11.91 8.23
C GLY A 91 -13.68 10.65 7.93
N VAL A 92 -13.06 9.65 7.28
CA VAL A 92 -13.70 8.33 7.06
C VAL A 92 -14.09 7.67 8.38
N MET A 93 -13.17 7.60 9.34
CA MET A 93 -13.44 6.96 10.64
C MET A 93 -14.54 7.69 11.42
N ALA A 94 -14.54 9.02 11.43
CA ALA A 94 -15.59 9.81 12.09
C ALA A 94 -16.95 9.61 11.43
N LEU A 95 -17.00 9.62 10.09
CA LEU A 95 -18.23 9.35 9.34
C LEU A 95 -18.74 7.93 9.59
N ALA A 96 -17.86 6.94 9.66
CA ALA A 96 -18.22 5.55 9.95
C ALA A 96 -18.78 5.39 11.36
N ASP A 97 -18.15 6.00 12.37
CA ASP A 97 -18.64 6.01 13.74
C ASP A 97 -20.05 6.64 13.85
N ARG A 98 -20.27 7.75 13.13
CA ARG A 98 -21.56 8.44 13.09
C ARG A 98 -22.67 7.65 12.37
N SER A 99 -22.33 6.98 11.27
CA SER A 99 -23.28 6.26 10.40
C SER A 99 -23.41 4.76 10.72
N GLY A 100 -22.58 4.22 11.61
CA GLY A 100 -22.51 2.80 11.89
C GLY A 100 -21.90 1.96 10.75
N ALA A 101 -21.23 2.59 9.79
CA ALA A 101 -20.73 1.94 8.59
C ALA A 101 -19.65 0.89 8.85
N VAL A 102 -19.42 0.03 7.87
CA VAL A 102 -18.20 -0.76 7.76
C VAL A 102 -17.14 0.03 7.00
N VAL A 103 -15.91 0.09 7.52
CA VAL A 103 -14.76 0.68 6.81
C VAL A 103 -13.91 -0.43 6.20
N ASP A 104 -13.75 -0.45 4.89
CA ASP A 104 -12.90 -1.41 4.18
C ASP A 104 -11.98 -0.68 3.18
N ASN A 105 -10.70 -1.00 3.23
CA ASN A 105 -9.73 -0.47 2.27
C ASN A 105 -9.71 -1.39 1.04
N MET A 106 -9.70 -0.82 -0.17
CA MET A 106 -9.75 -1.61 -1.40
C MET A 106 -8.62 -2.66 -1.53
N ASN A 107 -7.47 -2.41 -0.91
CA ASN A 107 -6.32 -3.32 -0.92
C ASN A 107 -6.30 -4.27 0.30
N PHE A 108 -7.31 -4.24 1.17
CA PHE A 108 -7.29 -5.01 2.41
C PHE A 108 -7.24 -6.51 2.17
N THR A 109 -7.84 -7.05 1.10
CA THR A 109 -7.73 -8.48 0.77
C THR A 109 -6.26 -8.93 0.69
N ALA A 110 -5.41 -8.09 0.09
CA ALA A 110 -3.97 -8.33 0.05
C ALA A 110 -3.30 -8.04 1.40
N ALA A 111 -3.59 -6.89 2.01
CA ALA A 111 -2.98 -6.48 3.29
C ALA A 111 -3.32 -7.43 4.45
N ARG A 112 -4.50 -8.08 4.42
CA ARG A 112 -4.95 -9.09 5.37
C ARG A 112 -3.93 -10.19 5.57
N ARG A 113 -3.21 -10.60 4.51
CA ARG A 113 -2.18 -11.63 4.59
C ARG A 113 -1.05 -11.26 5.54
N ASN A 114 -0.68 -9.98 5.56
CA ASN A 114 0.29 -9.45 6.52
C ASN A 114 -0.34 -9.29 7.92
N PHE A 115 -1.56 -8.77 8.02
CA PHE A 115 -2.20 -8.56 9.32
C PHE A 115 -2.43 -9.86 10.08
N LEU A 116 -2.90 -10.93 9.42
CA LEU A 116 -3.11 -12.23 10.07
C LEU A 116 -1.79 -12.81 10.59
N ALA A 117 -0.71 -12.77 9.79
CA ALA A 117 0.60 -13.24 10.23
C ALA A 117 1.16 -12.41 11.41
N LEU A 118 1.01 -11.08 11.36
CA LEU A 118 1.41 -10.16 12.42
C LEU A 118 0.61 -10.39 13.71
N GLN A 119 -0.71 -10.53 13.62
CA GLN A 119 -1.59 -10.71 14.78
C GLN A 119 -1.40 -12.08 15.45
N ASP A 120 -1.13 -13.13 14.67
CA ASP A 120 -0.97 -14.49 15.20
C ASP A 120 0.40 -14.68 15.87
N THR A 121 1.48 -14.26 15.21
CA THR A 121 2.84 -14.61 15.66
C THR A 121 3.75 -13.41 15.92
N GLY A 122 3.33 -12.20 15.55
CA GLY A 122 4.22 -11.04 15.45
C GLY A 122 5.21 -11.16 14.28
N TRP A 123 5.96 -10.11 14.02
CA TRP A 123 7.07 -10.14 13.05
C TRP A 123 8.22 -9.25 13.51
N MET A 124 9.41 -9.47 12.95
CA MET A 124 10.55 -8.58 13.13
C MET A 124 10.83 -7.88 11.81
N THR A 125 10.47 -6.60 11.70
CA THR A 125 10.58 -5.82 10.47
C THR A 125 11.62 -4.70 10.59
N THR A 126 12.02 -4.15 9.44
CA THR A 126 13.01 -3.07 9.35
C THR A 126 12.48 -1.84 8.61
N THR A 127 13.27 -0.78 8.56
CA THR A 127 12.96 0.46 7.85
C THR A 127 13.78 0.62 6.58
N LEU A 128 13.34 1.49 5.67
CA LEU A 128 14.13 1.85 4.50
C LEU A 128 15.49 2.47 4.86
N ALA A 129 15.57 3.17 6.00
CA ALA A 129 16.83 3.74 6.48
C ALA A 129 17.80 2.64 6.95
N GLU A 130 17.30 1.61 7.62
CA GLU A 130 18.12 0.47 8.03
C GLU A 130 18.57 -0.36 6.82
N ILE A 131 17.69 -0.58 5.83
CA ILE A 131 18.06 -1.20 4.55
C ILE A 131 19.19 -0.40 3.89
N LYS A 132 19.01 0.92 3.73
CA LYS A 132 20.00 1.82 3.14
C LYS A 132 21.37 1.74 3.79
N ASN A 133 21.44 1.50 5.10
CA ASN A 133 22.67 1.66 5.87
C ASN A 133 23.31 0.35 6.35
N ARG A 134 22.57 -0.75 6.41
CA ARG A 134 23.06 -2.01 7.01
C ARG A 134 22.93 -3.22 6.10
N CYS A 135 21.90 -3.28 5.27
CA CYS A 135 21.58 -4.49 4.50
C CYS A 135 22.75 -4.91 3.61
N ASP A 136 23.30 -6.11 3.85
CA ASP A 136 24.34 -6.74 3.02
C ASP A 136 23.81 -7.93 2.21
N TYR A 137 22.70 -8.53 2.63
CA TYR A 137 22.01 -9.59 1.90
C TYR A 137 20.51 -9.31 1.79
N PHE A 138 19.98 -9.26 0.57
CA PHE A 138 18.59 -8.89 0.28
C PHE A 138 17.87 -9.99 -0.51
N LEU A 139 16.97 -10.70 0.15
CA LEU A 139 16.14 -11.75 -0.43
C LEU A 139 14.76 -11.22 -0.80
N VAL A 140 14.42 -11.28 -2.08
CA VAL A 140 13.12 -10.92 -2.64
C VAL A 140 12.29 -12.17 -2.91
N VAL A 141 11.08 -12.24 -2.36
CA VAL A 141 10.21 -13.42 -2.47
C VAL A 141 8.91 -13.07 -3.20
N GLY A 142 8.66 -13.76 -4.32
CA GLY A 142 7.36 -13.76 -5.01
C GLY A 142 6.94 -12.44 -5.67
N VAL A 143 7.86 -11.49 -5.84
CA VAL A 143 7.54 -10.16 -6.38
C VAL A 143 8.63 -9.63 -7.30
N ASP A 144 8.20 -9.04 -8.41
CA ASP A 144 9.04 -8.16 -9.22
C ASP A 144 9.16 -6.79 -8.51
N LEU A 145 10.25 -6.59 -7.77
CA LEU A 145 10.44 -5.41 -6.94
C LEU A 145 10.57 -4.11 -7.74
N GLU A 146 11.22 -4.11 -8.91
CA GLU A 146 11.37 -2.88 -9.70
C GLU A 146 10.06 -2.49 -10.39
N GLY A 147 9.26 -3.47 -10.85
CA GLY A 147 7.89 -3.21 -11.29
C GLY A 147 7.00 -2.71 -10.15
N PHE A 148 7.19 -3.20 -8.92
CA PHE A 148 6.42 -2.76 -7.76
C PHE A 148 6.82 -1.36 -7.27
N SER A 149 8.12 -1.07 -7.19
CA SER A 149 8.71 0.17 -6.69
C SER A 149 9.94 0.55 -7.52
N PRO A 150 9.76 1.31 -8.63
CA PRO A 150 10.81 1.54 -9.63
C PRO A 150 12.10 2.18 -9.11
N ARG A 151 12.02 2.99 -8.04
CA ARG A 151 13.18 3.69 -7.48
C ARG A 151 13.73 3.05 -6.20
N PHE A 152 13.28 1.84 -5.84
CA PHE A 152 13.72 1.18 -4.61
C PHE A 152 15.23 0.91 -4.61
N PHE A 153 15.74 0.29 -5.68
CA PHE A 153 17.15 -0.08 -5.77
C PHE A 153 18.06 1.14 -5.74
N GLU A 154 17.81 2.12 -6.61
CA GLU A 154 18.51 3.40 -6.66
C GLU A 154 18.64 4.07 -5.28
N ARG A 155 17.52 4.14 -4.53
CA ARG A 155 17.48 4.90 -3.28
C ARG A 155 18.02 4.14 -2.07
N TYR A 156 17.83 2.82 -2.02
CA TYR A 156 18.03 2.05 -0.79
C TYR A 156 19.03 0.90 -0.89
N LEU A 157 19.36 0.40 -2.09
CA LEU A 157 20.32 -0.70 -2.27
C LEU A 157 21.60 -0.23 -2.98
N TRP A 158 21.51 0.63 -3.98
CA TRP A 158 22.65 1.14 -4.76
C TRP A 158 22.98 2.60 -4.43
N ASN A 159 22.71 3.01 -3.20
CA ASN A 159 23.07 4.33 -2.69
C ASN A 159 24.59 4.51 -2.59
N LYS A 160 25.07 5.72 -2.88
CA LYS A 160 26.51 6.05 -2.86
C LYS A 160 27.14 5.97 -1.46
N GLU A 161 26.36 6.27 -0.43
CA GLU A 161 26.83 6.39 0.96
C GLU A 161 25.98 5.56 1.90
N SER A 162 26.64 4.81 2.78
CA SER A 162 26.05 3.98 3.83
C SER A 162 26.79 4.22 5.14
N MET A 163 26.06 4.19 6.27
CA MET A 163 26.68 4.37 7.60
C MET A 163 27.54 3.18 8.04
N PHE A 164 27.18 1.95 7.66
CA PHE A 164 27.81 0.73 8.21
C PHE A 164 28.40 -0.20 7.15
N LEU A 165 28.28 0.13 5.87
CA LEU A 165 28.88 -0.61 4.77
C LEU A 165 29.93 0.23 4.08
N THR A 166 31.09 -0.38 3.82
CA THR A 166 32.19 0.27 3.10
C THR A 166 31.93 0.39 1.61
N ASP A 167 31.18 -0.55 1.04
CA ASP A 167 30.84 -0.59 -0.39
C ASP A 167 29.43 -1.17 -0.57
N THR A 168 28.50 -0.35 -1.02
CA THR A 168 27.11 -0.77 -1.29
C THR A 168 26.97 -1.59 -2.56
N SER A 169 27.95 -1.56 -3.47
CA SER A 169 27.92 -2.33 -4.71
C SER A 169 28.17 -3.83 -4.51
N GLN A 170 28.62 -4.24 -3.32
CA GLN A 170 28.86 -5.64 -2.95
C GLN A 170 27.65 -6.31 -2.27
N ARG A 171 26.51 -5.61 -2.15
CA ARG A 171 25.31 -6.21 -1.56
C ARG A 171 24.81 -7.33 -2.45
N GLU A 172 24.46 -8.46 -1.83
CA GLU A 172 23.91 -9.60 -2.55
C GLU A 172 22.39 -9.47 -2.65
N VAL A 173 21.87 -9.69 -3.86
CA VAL A 173 20.42 -9.69 -4.13
C VAL A 173 20.04 -11.06 -4.68
N VAL A 174 19.05 -11.69 -4.05
CA VAL A 174 18.52 -12.99 -4.45
C VAL A 174 17.01 -12.88 -4.63
N TYR A 175 16.49 -13.47 -5.69
CA TYR A 175 15.07 -13.62 -5.96
C TYR A 175 14.66 -15.09 -5.85
N ILE A 176 13.56 -15.36 -5.18
CA ILE A 176 12.85 -16.65 -5.20
C ILE A 176 11.43 -16.43 -5.72
N GLY A 177 11.03 -17.17 -6.75
CA GLY A 177 9.75 -17.00 -7.44
C GLY A 177 9.86 -16.08 -8.64
N LYS A 178 9.19 -14.92 -8.60
CA LYS A 178 9.19 -13.97 -9.72
C LYS A 178 10.57 -13.35 -9.95
N ALA A 179 11.03 -13.39 -11.21
CA ALA A 179 12.24 -12.69 -11.65
C ALA A 179 12.00 -11.17 -11.74
N PRO A 180 13.05 -10.35 -11.60
CA PRO A 180 12.97 -8.91 -11.92
C PRO A 180 12.59 -8.70 -13.39
N SER A 181 11.74 -7.70 -13.66
CA SER A 181 11.32 -7.37 -15.04
C SER A 181 12.36 -6.55 -15.82
N GLY A 182 13.37 -6.02 -15.15
CA GLY A 182 14.45 -5.25 -15.76
C GLY A 182 15.79 -5.54 -15.10
N ASP A 183 16.68 -4.54 -15.15
CA ASP A 183 18.06 -4.66 -14.66
C ASP A 183 18.31 -3.78 -13.42
N ALA A 184 17.28 -3.20 -12.79
CA ALA A 184 17.47 -2.32 -11.63
C ALA A 184 18.11 -3.03 -10.42
N SER A 185 17.97 -4.35 -10.33
CA SER A 185 18.62 -5.20 -9.33
C SER A 185 20.09 -5.52 -9.64
N THR A 186 20.63 -5.11 -10.79
CA THR A 186 22.05 -5.27 -11.12
C THR A 186 22.88 -4.29 -10.32
N SER A 187 23.94 -4.76 -9.67
CA SER A 187 24.82 -3.91 -8.89
C SER A 187 25.57 -2.90 -9.77
N PRO A 188 26.08 -1.79 -9.21
CA PRO A 188 26.95 -0.85 -9.94
C PRO A 188 28.21 -1.50 -10.55
N THR A 189 28.63 -2.67 -10.04
CA THR A 189 29.76 -3.46 -10.55
C THR A 189 29.37 -4.45 -11.65
N GLY A 190 28.09 -4.52 -12.02
CA GLY A 190 27.56 -5.38 -13.09
C GLY A 190 27.15 -6.77 -12.64
N CYS A 191 27.09 -7.05 -11.33
CA CYS A 191 26.63 -8.32 -10.80
C CYS A 191 25.10 -8.37 -10.84
N LYS A 192 24.55 -9.32 -11.61
CA LYS A 192 23.10 -9.56 -11.64
C LYS A 192 22.64 -10.29 -10.37
N ALA A 193 21.40 -10.05 -9.96
CA ALA A 193 20.78 -10.79 -8.88
C ALA A 193 20.72 -12.30 -9.19
N LYS A 194 20.91 -13.14 -8.17
CA LYS A 194 20.66 -14.59 -8.29
C LYS A 194 19.16 -14.80 -8.36
N VAL A 195 18.66 -15.58 -9.32
CA VAL A 195 17.22 -15.85 -9.49
C VAL A 195 16.97 -17.35 -9.40
N LEU A 196 16.09 -17.74 -8.49
CA LEU A 196 15.59 -19.10 -8.33
C LEU A 196 14.08 -19.10 -8.65
N PRO A 197 13.71 -19.30 -9.92
CA PRO A 197 12.32 -19.18 -10.33
C PRO A 197 11.48 -20.38 -9.88
N CYS A 198 10.24 -20.12 -9.49
CA CYS A 198 9.18 -21.12 -9.27
C CYS A 198 7.81 -20.45 -9.52
N ALA A 199 6.76 -21.25 -9.67
CA ALA A 199 5.41 -20.71 -9.79
C ALA A 199 4.95 -20.06 -8.47
N ASP A 200 3.99 -19.14 -8.53
CA ASP A 200 3.46 -18.50 -7.32
C ASP A 200 2.83 -19.54 -6.36
N GLU A 201 2.15 -20.56 -6.90
CA GLU A 201 1.53 -21.65 -6.15
C GLU A 201 2.54 -22.59 -5.46
N ASP A 202 3.79 -22.59 -5.92
CA ASP A 202 4.90 -23.39 -5.36
C ASP A 202 5.63 -22.69 -4.20
N LEU A 203 5.49 -21.36 -4.08
CA LEU A 203 6.17 -20.57 -3.05
C LEU A 203 5.96 -21.10 -1.62
N PRO A 204 4.78 -21.58 -1.20
CA PRO A 204 4.62 -22.18 0.13
C PRO A 204 5.61 -23.33 0.38
N GLU A 205 5.74 -24.26 -0.57
CA GLU A 205 6.61 -25.44 -0.42
C GLU A 205 8.09 -25.03 -0.45
N VAL A 206 8.48 -24.15 -1.38
CA VAL A 206 9.86 -23.64 -1.47
C VAL A 206 10.27 -22.92 -0.18
N MET A 207 9.38 -22.11 0.40
CA MET A 207 9.63 -21.41 1.67
C MET A 207 9.67 -22.34 2.88
N ALA A 208 8.86 -23.41 2.88
CA ALA A 208 8.92 -24.43 3.92
C ALA A 208 10.27 -25.14 3.92
N VAL A 209 10.77 -25.49 2.73
CA VAL A 209 12.08 -26.15 2.56
C VAL A 209 13.21 -25.20 2.92
N LEU A 210 13.18 -23.95 2.46
CA LEU A 210 14.20 -22.96 2.81
C LEU A 210 14.29 -22.76 4.34
N ARG A 211 13.15 -22.58 5.01
CA ARG A 211 13.11 -22.45 6.47
C ARG A 211 13.61 -23.71 7.17
N ALA A 212 13.30 -24.90 6.66
CA ALA A 212 13.82 -26.15 7.21
C ALA A 212 15.35 -26.24 7.09
N LEU A 213 15.93 -25.82 5.96
CA LEU A 213 17.39 -25.75 5.75
C LEU A 213 18.06 -24.71 6.66
N VAL A 214 17.43 -23.55 6.86
CA VAL A 214 17.87 -22.55 7.86
C VAL A 214 17.98 -23.20 9.24
N LYS A 215 16.99 -24.02 9.63
CA LYS A 215 16.98 -24.76 10.91
C LYS A 215 17.86 -26.02 10.92
N GLY A 216 18.68 -26.24 9.89
CA GLY A 216 19.58 -27.40 9.79
C GLY A 216 18.85 -28.75 9.68
N LYS A 217 17.61 -28.76 9.20
CA LYS A 217 16.87 -30.00 8.97
C LYS A 217 17.34 -30.67 7.68
N LYS A 218 17.44 -32.00 7.71
CA LYS A 218 17.79 -32.79 6.53
C LYS A 218 16.60 -32.81 5.56
N ILE A 219 16.85 -32.42 4.32
CA ILE A 219 15.92 -32.58 3.19
C ILE A 219 16.40 -33.78 2.37
N VAL A 220 15.47 -34.68 2.04
CA VAL A 220 15.77 -35.92 1.30
C VAL A 220 15.62 -35.74 -0.20
N ALA A 221 14.81 -34.76 -0.63
CA ALA A 221 14.65 -34.41 -2.03
C ALA A 221 15.88 -33.67 -2.58
N ASP A 222 16.18 -33.88 -3.86
CA ASP A 222 17.24 -33.15 -4.58
C ASP A 222 16.72 -31.87 -5.25
N ASN A 223 15.41 -31.80 -5.52
CA ASN A 223 14.73 -30.69 -6.19
C ASN A 223 13.34 -30.48 -5.58
N ILE A 224 12.92 -29.22 -5.46
CA ILE A 224 11.60 -28.81 -4.99
C ILE A 224 11.10 -27.72 -5.94
N CYS A 225 9.95 -27.95 -6.58
CA CYS A 225 9.29 -27.00 -7.47
C CYS A 225 10.21 -26.38 -8.55
N GLY A 226 11.12 -27.20 -9.12
CA GLY A 226 12.07 -26.77 -10.13
C GLY A 226 13.37 -26.18 -9.58
N ILE A 227 13.51 -25.98 -8.27
CA ILE A 227 14.71 -25.45 -7.63
C ILE A 227 15.51 -26.59 -6.97
N ALA A 228 16.81 -26.68 -7.26
CA ALA A 228 17.68 -27.64 -6.60
C ALA A 228 17.78 -27.33 -5.09
N VAL A 229 17.69 -28.35 -4.24
CA VAL A 229 17.80 -28.18 -2.79
C VAL A 229 19.19 -27.65 -2.40
N SER A 230 20.23 -27.97 -3.18
CA SER A 230 21.56 -27.38 -3.02
C SER A 230 21.57 -25.86 -3.22
N ASP A 231 20.76 -25.33 -4.14
CA ASP A 231 20.65 -23.88 -4.35
C ASP A 231 19.93 -23.18 -3.20
N LEU A 232 18.88 -23.81 -2.66
CA LEU A 232 18.20 -23.31 -1.45
C LEU A 232 19.10 -23.41 -0.22
N GLN A 233 19.96 -24.43 -0.13
CA GLN A 233 20.94 -24.56 0.94
C GLN A 233 21.94 -23.39 0.91
N VAL A 234 22.39 -22.97 -0.29
CA VAL A 234 23.23 -21.78 -0.44
C VAL A 234 22.51 -20.52 0.08
N VAL A 235 21.23 -20.33 -0.26
CA VAL A 235 20.43 -19.19 0.25
C VAL A 235 20.32 -19.23 1.78
N ALA A 236 20.03 -20.41 2.35
CA ALA A 236 19.95 -20.59 3.79
C ALA A 236 21.28 -20.26 4.50
N ASP A 237 22.41 -20.68 3.91
CA ASP A 237 23.74 -20.41 4.46
C ASP A 237 24.12 -18.93 4.35
N GLN A 238 23.79 -18.27 3.24
CA GLN A 238 23.98 -16.83 3.07
C GLN A 238 23.14 -16.02 4.06
N LEU A 239 21.87 -16.38 4.27
CA LEU A 239 21.01 -15.75 5.27
C LEU A 239 21.58 -15.84 6.69
N LYS A 240 22.19 -16.98 7.04
CA LYS A 240 22.85 -17.18 8.35
C LYS A 240 24.19 -16.45 8.46
N ALA A 241 24.90 -16.27 7.35
CA ALA A 241 26.22 -15.63 7.31
C ALA A 241 26.17 -14.10 7.17
N ALA A 242 25.04 -13.55 6.71
CA ALA A 242 24.83 -12.11 6.56
C ALA A 242 25.05 -11.36 7.90
N LYS A 243 25.51 -10.11 7.84
CA LYS A 243 25.55 -9.23 9.02
C LYS A 243 24.19 -8.59 9.28
N TYR A 244 23.47 -8.27 8.22
CA TYR A 244 22.12 -7.73 8.25
C TYR A 244 21.34 -8.20 7.01
N GLY A 245 20.74 -9.38 7.12
CA GLY A 245 19.87 -9.93 6.08
C GLY A 245 18.49 -9.29 6.08
N VAL A 246 17.91 -9.08 4.90
CA VAL A 246 16.53 -8.60 4.76
C VAL A 246 15.76 -9.52 3.83
N VAL A 247 14.58 -9.97 4.29
CA VAL A 247 13.64 -10.78 3.50
C VAL A 247 12.45 -9.89 3.15
N THR A 248 12.26 -9.58 1.87
CA THR A 248 11.20 -8.72 1.36
C THR A 248 10.17 -9.52 0.56
N TRP A 249 8.90 -9.14 0.66
CA TRP A 249 7.78 -9.73 -0.07
C TRP A 249 6.70 -8.67 -0.29
N ALA A 250 5.86 -8.83 -1.31
CA ALA A 250 4.63 -8.04 -1.44
C ALA A 250 3.43 -8.96 -1.24
N ALA A 251 2.67 -8.75 -0.16
CA ALA A 251 1.49 -9.57 0.14
C ALA A 251 0.47 -9.57 -1.02
N GLY A 252 0.31 -8.45 -1.73
CA GLY A 252 -0.55 -8.36 -2.91
C GLY A 252 -0.04 -9.08 -4.16
N ALA A 253 1.25 -9.45 -4.21
CA ALA A 253 1.82 -10.21 -5.33
C ALA A 253 1.67 -11.74 -5.15
N LEU A 254 1.35 -12.21 -3.94
CA LEU A 254 1.17 -13.62 -3.60
C LEU A 254 -0.25 -14.09 -3.99
N GLY A 255 -0.50 -14.22 -5.30
CA GLY A 255 -1.82 -14.46 -5.88
C GLY A 255 -2.41 -15.87 -5.72
N PHE A 256 -2.22 -16.53 -4.58
CA PHE A 256 -2.69 -17.90 -4.33
C PHE A 256 -3.48 -18.00 -3.01
N GLU A 257 -4.20 -19.11 -2.85
CA GLU A 257 -5.01 -19.37 -1.65
C GLU A 257 -4.12 -19.49 -0.41
N GLN A 258 -4.63 -19.00 0.72
CA GLN A 258 -3.97 -19.09 2.04
C GLN A 258 -2.55 -18.50 2.09
N ALA A 259 -2.25 -17.53 1.21
CA ALA A 259 -0.92 -16.91 1.13
C ALA A 259 -0.45 -16.24 2.44
N GLU A 260 -1.35 -15.95 3.38
CA GLU A 260 -1.03 -15.57 4.76
C GLU A 260 -0.12 -16.58 5.47
N LEU A 261 -0.25 -17.88 5.18
CA LEU A 261 0.61 -18.93 5.76
C LEU A 261 2.04 -18.83 5.22
N THR A 262 2.20 -18.47 3.94
CA THR A 262 3.52 -18.19 3.36
C THR A 262 4.13 -16.94 4.02
N VAL A 263 3.34 -15.89 4.25
CA VAL A 263 3.81 -14.70 4.99
C VAL A 263 4.22 -15.06 6.41
N GLN A 264 3.41 -15.84 7.13
CA GLN A 264 3.73 -16.32 8.47
C GLN A 264 5.05 -17.10 8.45
N MET A 265 5.22 -18.01 7.50
CA MET A 265 6.46 -18.79 7.34
C MET A 265 7.69 -17.93 7.07
N LEU A 266 7.58 -16.89 6.23
CA LEU A 266 8.66 -15.91 6.02
C LEU A 266 9.02 -15.19 7.33
N THR A 267 8.01 -14.69 8.05
CA THR A 267 8.22 -13.96 9.30
C THR A 267 8.81 -14.85 10.40
N GLU A 268 8.40 -16.11 10.48
CA GLU A 268 8.95 -17.06 11.45
C GLU A 268 10.36 -17.53 11.07
N MET A 269 10.68 -17.67 9.77
CA MET A 269 12.04 -17.92 9.32
C MET A 269 12.97 -16.78 9.75
N VAL A 270 12.54 -15.52 9.61
CA VAL A 270 13.28 -14.36 10.11
C VAL A 270 13.50 -14.46 11.62
N LYS A 271 12.51 -14.93 12.40
CA LYS A 271 12.67 -15.17 13.85
C LYS A 271 13.69 -16.27 14.13
N ASP A 272 13.61 -17.39 13.42
CA ASP A 272 14.55 -18.49 13.55
C ASP A 272 15.99 -18.02 13.30
N ILE A 273 16.24 -17.24 12.24
CA ILE A 273 17.59 -16.71 11.90
C ILE A 273 18.13 -15.81 13.03
N ASN A 274 17.29 -14.97 13.65
CA ASN A 274 17.72 -14.10 14.74
C ASN A 274 18.15 -14.83 16.02
N THR A 275 17.93 -16.15 16.12
CA THR A 275 18.47 -16.99 17.19
C THR A 275 19.89 -17.51 16.91
N MET A 276 20.43 -17.26 15.72
CA MET A 276 21.68 -17.84 15.21
C MET A 276 22.86 -16.85 15.20
N ASP A 277 22.89 -15.93 16.16
CA ASP A 277 23.94 -14.89 16.32
C ASP A 277 24.17 -14.02 15.06
N THR A 278 23.10 -13.80 14.29
CA THR A 278 23.05 -12.87 13.15
C THR A 278 21.79 -12.00 13.25
N ARG A 279 21.69 -10.97 12.41
CA ARG A 279 20.51 -10.12 12.28
C ARG A 279 19.84 -10.32 10.94
N CYS A 280 18.54 -10.60 11.00
CA CYS A 280 17.68 -10.68 9.85
C CYS A 280 16.39 -9.89 10.12
N SER A 281 15.77 -9.30 9.10
CA SER A 281 14.49 -8.61 9.25
C SER A 281 13.60 -8.82 8.04
N GLY A 282 12.29 -8.87 8.29
CA GLY A 282 11.29 -8.80 7.25
C GLY A 282 11.11 -7.38 6.73
N PHE A 283 10.72 -7.26 5.46
CA PHE A 283 10.35 -5.97 4.88
C PHE A 283 9.12 -6.14 3.98
N PRO A 284 7.89 -6.07 4.52
CA PRO A 284 6.68 -6.17 3.71
C PRO A 284 6.54 -4.95 2.81
N LEU A 285 6.45 -5.18 1.50
CA LEU A 285 6.13 -4.17 0.50
C LEU A 285 4.62 -3.91 0.47
N GLY A 286 4.24 -2.63 0.36
CA GLY A 286 2.84 -2.19 0.38
C GLY A 286 2.71 -0.68 0.25
N GLY A 287 1.60 -0.12 0.72
CA GLY A 287 1.46 1.32 0.97
C GLY A 287 1.27 2.20 -0.26
N LYS A 288 0.94 1.63 -1.42
CA LYS A 288 0.54 2.42 -2.61
C LYS A 288 -0.74 3.19 -2.30
N GLU A 289 -0.84 4.42 -2.81
CA GLU A 289 -2.07 5.24 -2.75
C GLU A 289 -2.68 5.39 -1.35
N GLY A 290 -1.83 5.51 -0.32
CA GLY A 290 -2.28 5.70 1.06
C GLY A 290 -2.80 4.43 1.76
N ASP A 291 -2.64 3.24 1.19
CA ASP A 291 -3.02 1.96 1.82
C ASP A 291 -2.46 1.81 3.25
N GLN A 292 -1.18 2.12 3.43
CA GLN A 292 -0.55 2.04 4.75
C GLN A 292 -1.05 3.12 5.70
N THR A 293 -1.33 4.31 5.17
CA THR A 293 -1.96 5.42 5.91
C THR A 293 -3.33 5.00 6.44
N ALA A 294 -4.16 4.40 5.58
CA ALA A 294 -5.51 3.98 5.93
C ALA A 294 -5.50 3.04 7.13
N ASN A 295 -4.72 1.95 7.02
CA ASN A 295 -4.66 0.94 8.08
C ASN A 295 -4.03 1.44 9.38
N GLN A 296 -3.04 2.35 9.31
CA GLN A 296 -2.48 2.99 10.50
C GLN A 296 -3.53 3.85 11.23
N VAL A 297 -4.29 4.66 10.47
CA VAL A 297 -5.35 5.50 11.04
C VAL A 297 -6.45 4.65 11.67
N CYS A 298 -6.88 3.58 10.99
CA CYS A 298 -7.80 2.59 11.58
C CYS A 298 -7.23 2.07 12.91
N GLY A 299 -5.95 1.65 12.90
CA GLY A 299 -5.29 1.02 14.04
C GLY A 299 -5.27 1.91 15.28
N TRP A 300 -4.84 3.17 15.17
CA TRP A 300 -4.80 4.04 16.36
C TRP A 300 -6.18 4.59 16.76
N THR A 301 -7.18 4.56 15.86
CA THR A 301 -8.52 5.10 16.13
C THR A 301 -9.47 4.05 16.70
N SER A 302 -9.37 2.80 16.23
CA SER A 302 -10.30 1.71 16.54
C SER A 302 -9.63 0.49 17.19
N ALA A 303 -8.30 0.49 17.35
CA ALA A 303 -7.48 -0.67 17.72
C ALA A 303 -7.40 -1.80 16.67
N TYR A 304 -8.09 -1.66 15.54
CA TYR A 304 -8.12 -2.63 14.45
C TYR A 304 -7.71 -1.98 13.13
N PRO A 305 -7.21 -2.74 12.14
CA PRO A 305 -7.00 -2.19 10.80
C PRO A 305 -8.37 -2.00 10.09
N ALA A 306 -8.41 -1.84 8.76
CA ALA A 306 -9.70 -1.83 8.06
C ALA A 306 -10.47 -3.16 8.24
N ARG A 307 -11.69 -3.25 7.69
CA ARG A 307 -12.70 -4.29 7.97
C ARG A 307 -13.24 -4.26 9.38
N THR A 308 -13.65 -3.05 9.77
CA THR A 308 -14.21 -2.77 11.08
C THR A 308 -15.59 -2.12 10.93
N ARG A 309 -16.58 -2.66 11.65
CA ARG A 309 -17.96 -2.16 11.72
C ARG A 309 -18.16 -1.28 12.95
N PHE A 310 -19.01 -0.25 12.83
CA PHE A 310 -19.26 0.72 13.90
C PHE A 310 -20.72 0.76 14.42
N SER A 311 -21.65 -0.02 13.86
CA SER A 311 -23.07 0.04 14.21
C SER A 311 -23.45 -0.43 15.63
N SER A 312 -22.57 -1.15 16.33
CA SER A 312 -22.83 -1.67 17.68
C SER A 312 -22.48 -0.70 18.82
N GLY A 313 -22.06 0.53 18.50
CA GLY A 313 -21.58 1.52 19.48
C GLY A 313 -20.15 1.25 19.99
N PHE A 314 -19.46 0.27 19.40
CA PHE A 314 -18.04 0.02 19.55
C PHE A 314 -17.50 -0.65 18.27
N PRO A 315 -16.18 -0.56 17.98
CA PRO A 315 -15.62 -1.16 16.79
C PRO A 315 -15.63 -2.69 16.84
N GLU A 316 -16.18 -3.32 15.82
CA GLU A 316 -16.16 -4.78 15.64
C GLU A 316 -15.32 -5.13 14.42
N TYR A 317 -14.22 -5.84 14.64
CA TYR A 317 -13.31 -6.26 13.58
C TYR A 317 -13.53 -7.72 13.22
N ASP A 318 -13.72 -7.97 11.93
CA ASP A 318 -13.67 -9.30 11.35
C ASP A 318 -13.14 -9.19 9.91
N PRO A 319 -11.94 -9.75 9.64
CA PRO A 319 -11.29 -9.59 8.35
C PRO A 319 -11.93 -10.41 7.21
N PHE A 320 -12.98 -11.18 7.47
CA PHE A 320 -13.71 -11.97 6.48
C PHE A 320 -15.15 -11.49 6.34
N LEU A 321 -15.86 -11.27 7.45
CA LEU A 321 -17.26 -10.85 7.44
C LEU A 321 -17.45 -9.45 6.86
N TYR A 322 -16.52 -8.54 7.14
CA TYR A 322 -16.60 -7.14 6.73
C TYR A 322 -15.83 -6.83 5.45
N ASP A 323 -15.74 -7.80 4.54
CA ASP A 323 -15.25 -7.58 3.17
C ASP A 323 -16.33 -6.87 2.35
N SER A 324 -16.08 -5.61 1.98
CA SER A 324 -17.06 -4.77 1.30
C SER A 324 -17.56 -5.37 -0.03
N ASN A 325 -16.71 -6.08 -0.77
CA ASN A 325 -17.12 -6.72 -2.02
C ASN A 325 -18.09 -7.88 -1.77
N VAL A 326 -17.83 -8.67 -0.73
CA VAL A 326 -18.70 -9.78 -0.33
C VAL A 326 -20.04 -9.24 0.19
N MET A 327 -20.00 -8.23 1.06
CA MET A 327 -21.21 -7.60 1.59
C MET A 327 -22.10 -7.03 0.48
N LEU A 328 -21.51 -6.33 -0.50
CA LEU A 328 -22.24 -5.78 -1.65
C LEU A 328 -22.78 -6.90 -2.55
N ALA A 329 -21.99 -7.95 -2.81
CA ALA A 329 -22.42 -9.08 -3.64
C ALA A 329 -23.58 -9.89 -3.00
N ASN A 330 -23.58 -10.00 -1.67
CA ASN A 330 -24.62 -10.70 -0.91
C ASN A 330 -25.87 -9.84 -0.65
N GLY A 331 -25.83 -8.54 -0.98
CA GLY A 331 -26.91 -7.60 -0.65
C GLY A 331 -27.01 -7.28 0.85
N GLU A 332 -25.92 -7.44 1.60
CA GLU A 332 -25.82 -7.09 3.02
C GLU A 332 -25.60 -5.59 3.21
N ALA A 333 -24.85 -4.97 2.30
CA ALA A 333 -24.64 -3.53 2.29
C ALA A 333 -25.74 -2.84 1.49
N ASP A 334 -26.31 -1.76 2.02
CA ASP A 334 -27.42 -1.02 1.41
C ASP A 334 -27.07 0.40 0.94
N ALA A 335 -25.82 0.84 1.15
CA ALA A 335 -25.23 2.03 0.53
C ALA A 335 -23.69 1.91 0.45
N LEU A 336 -23.09 2.56 -0.55
CA LEU A 336 -21.63 2.60 -0.75
C LEU A 336 -21.13 4.05 -0.72
N VAL A 337 -20.15 4.33 0.13
CA VAL A 337 -19.31 5.53 0.03
C VAL A 337 -17.93 5.10 -0.50
N TRP A 338 -17.51 5.63 -1.65
CA TRP A 338 -16.20 5.34 -2.24
C TRP A 338 -15.25 6.53 -2.09
N VAL A 339 -14.14 6.31 -1.37
CA VAL A 339 -13.12 7.36 -1.12
C VAL A 339 -11.83 7.02 -1.86
N GLN A 340 -11.46 7.84 -2.86
CA GLN A 340 -10.27 7.61 -3.68
C GLN A 340 -9.64 8.93 -4.18
N ALA A 341 -8.75 9.50 -3.37
CA ALA A 341 -8.13 10.81 -3.61
C ALA A 341 -6.85 10.75 -4.48
N PHE A 342 -6.32 9.56 -4.79
CA PHE A 342 -5.05 9.40 -5.50
C PHE A 342 -5.20 8.94 -6.95
N ASN A 343 -5.98 7.88 -7.21
CA ASN A 343 -6.02 7.23 -8.52
C ASN A 343 -7.42 7.31 -9.13
N SER A 344 -7.57 8.13 -10.17
CA SER A 344 -8.86 8.31 -10.84
C SER A 344 -9.30 7.13 -11.70
N ALA A 345 -8.43 6.15 -11.93
CA ALA A 345 -8.80 4.89 -12.59
C ALA A 345 -9.32 3.82 -11.61
N SER A 346 -9.10 4.01 -10.30
CA SER A 346 -9.62 3.12 -9.25
C SER A 346 -11.06 3.49 -8.90
N VAL A 347 -11.98 3.16 -9.81
CA VAL A 347 -13.42 3.45 -9.72
C VAL A 347 -14.15 2.51 -8.73
N PRO A 348 -15.31 2.91 -8.18
CA PRO A 348 -16.12 2.03 -7.32
C PRO A 348 -16.59 0.77 -8.06
N PRO A 349 -16.88 -0.33 -7.34
CA PRO A 349 -17.52 -1.51 -7.91
C PRO A 349 -18.92 -1.17 -8.46
N LYS A 350 -19.35 -1.90 -9.49
CA LYS A 350 -20.71 -1.75 -10.06
C LYS A 350 -21.72 -2.41 -9.13
N VAL A 351 -22.57 -1.60 -8.52
CA VAL A 351 -23.57 -2.04 -7.54
C VAL A 351 -24.89 -1.34 -7.79
N ALA A 352 -25.99 -1.93 -7.31
CA ALA A 352 -27.34 -1.39 -7.45
C ALA A 352 -27.78 -0.53 -6.25
N VAL A 353 -26.93 -0.38 -5.25
CA VAL A 353 -27.20 0.41 -4.05
C VAL A 353 -26.80 1.87 -4.26
N PRO A 354 -27.42 2.82 -3.53
CA PRO A 354 -26.99 4.21 -3.54
C PRO A 354 -25.49 4.36 -3.35
N THR A 355 -24.84 5.08 -4.26
CA THR A 355 -23.38 5.21 -4.31
C THR A 355 -22.98 6.69 -4.24
N ILE A 356 -22.17 7.02 -3.24
CA ILE A 356 -21.58 8.33 -3.00
C ILE A 356 -20.08 8.21 -3.27
N VAL A 357 -19.55 9.02 -4.18
CA VAL A 357 -18.12 9.00 -4.55
C VAL A 357 -17.45 10.30 -4.15
N VAL A 358 -16.45 10.22 -3.27
CA VAL A 358 -15.56 11.32 -2.90
C VAL A 358 -14.17 10.99 -3.44
N ALA A 359 -13.85 11.49 -4.63
CA ALA A 359 -12.67 11.02 -5.35
C ALA A 359 -11.95 12.11 -6.14
N ARG A 360 -10.71 11.79 -6.55
CA ARG A 360 -9.85 12.65 -7.35
C ARG A 360 -10.59 13.09 -8.63
N SER A 361 -10.49 14.37 -8.96
CA SER A 361 -10.94 14.90 -10.26
C SER A 361 -10.42 14.05 -11.44
N GLY A 362 -11.26 13.84 -12.45
CA GLY A 362 -10.93 13.05 -13.64
C GLY A 362 -11.24 11.57 -13.54
N MET A 363 -12.05 11.19 -12.53
CA MET A 363 -12.60 9.84 -12.45
C MET A 363 -13.75 9.70 -13.44
N VAL A 364 -13.67 8.69 -14.30
CA VAL A 364 -14.69 8.38 -15.32
C VAL A 364 -15.45 7.15 -14.87
N PHE A 365 -16.78 7.27 -14.83
CA PHE A 365 -17.66 6.21 -14.34
C PHE A 365 -18.36 5.50 -15.49
N ASP A 366 -18.42 4.17 -15.42
CA ASP A 366 -19.28 3.36 -16.30
C ASP A 366 -20.76 3.55 -15.96
N THR A 367 -21.07 3.85 -14.71
CA THR A 367 -22.41 4.16 -14.20
C THR A 367 -22.27 5.35 -13.26
N GLU A 368 -22.97 6.42 -13.58
CA GLU A 368 -22.91 7.65 -12.79
C GLU A 368 -23.39 7.37 -11.36
N PRO A 369 -22.62 7.73 -10.32
CA PRO A 369 -23.05 7.58 -8.94
C PRO A 369 -24.16 8.58 -8.60
N ASP A 370 -24.96 8.27 -7.58
CA ASP A 370 -26.00 9.17 -7.08
C ASP A 370 -25.42 10.52 -6.63
N VAL A 371 -24.21 10.49 -6.05
CA VAL A 371 -23.44 11.68 -5.68
C VAL A 371 -21.98 11.51 -6.07
N PHE A 372 -21.40 12.48 -6.77
CA PHE A 372 -19.96 12.59 -6.99
C PHE A 372 -19.45 13.94 -6.49
N ILE A 373 -18.42 13.92 -5.64
CA ILE A 373 -17.75 15.12 -5.14
C ILE A 373 -16.27 15.03 -5.52
N PRO A 374 -15.79 15.83 -6.50
CA PRO A 374 -14.37 15.86 -6.84
C PRO A 374 -13.58 16.52 -5.71
N VAL A 375 -12.47 15.89 -5.31
CA VAL A 375 -11.56 16.40 -4.28
C VAL A 375 -10.16 16.63 -4.83
N GLY A 376 -9.43 17.55 -4.18
CA GLY A 376 -8.01 17.74 -4.42
C GLY A 376 -7.19 16.54 -3.95
N THR A 377 -6.10 16.25 -4.65
CA THR A 377 -5.17 15.17 -4.28
C THR A 377 -4.20 15.64 -3.19
N PRO A 378 -4.12 14.95 -2.03
CA PRO A 378 -3.13 15.29 -1.01
C PRO A 378 -1.71 15.14 -1.56
N GLY A 379 -0.84 16.11 -1.30
CA GLY A 379 0.51 16.17 -1.86
C GLY A 379 0.63 16.89 -3.20
N ILE A 380 -0.51 17.28 -3.81
CA ILE A 380 -0.56 18.11 -5.00
C ILE A 380 -1.43 19.35 -4.74
N ASP A 381 -2.69 19.14 -4.38
CA ASP A 381 -3.71 20.20 -4.28
C ASP A 381 -3.91 20.73 -2.86
N HIS A 382 -3.54 19.93 -1.85
CA HIS A 382 -3.51 20.34 -0.46
C HIS A 382 -2.40 19.62 0.32
N ALA A 383 -1.98 20.23 1.43
CA ALA A 383 -1.03 19.62 2.35
C ALA A 383 -1.70 18.50 3.15
N GLY A 384 -0.91 17.59 3.70
CA GLY A 384 -1.40 16.42 4.40
C GLY A 384 -0.28 15.57 4.98
N HIS A 385 -0.62 14.37 5.45
CA HIS A 385 0.35 13.37 5.87
C HIS A 385 0.02 12.00 5.26
N ALA A 386 1.04 11.26 4.85
CA ALA A 386 0.91 9.87 4.44
C ALA A 386 2.01 9.02 5.09
N TYR A 387 1.69 7.77 5.42
CA TYR A 387 2.67 6.85 5.98
C TYR A 387 3.42 6.11 4.88
N ARG A 388 4.74 6.05 5.04
CA ARG A 388 5.61 5.21 4.22
C ARG A 388 5.37 3.73 4.55
N LEU A 389 5.67 2.84 3.61
CA LEU A 389 5.42 1.39 3.75
C LEU A 389 6.10 0.76 4.97
N ASP A 390 7.16 1.37 5.49
CA ASP A 390 7.89 0.87 6.65
C ASP A 390 7.29 1.29 8.00
N ASN A 391 6.09 1.91 7.99
CA ASN A 391 5.25 2.19 9.15
C ASN A 391 5.81 3.14 10.21
N VAL A 392 7.02 3.67 10.01
CA VAL A 392 7.68 4.55 10.99
C VAL A 392 7.59 6.02 10.57
N VAL A 393 7.65 6.31 9.26
CA VAL A 393 7.73 7.69 8.77
C VAL A 393 6.38 8.18 8.28
N ALA A 394 5.83 9.20 8.95
CA ALA A 394 4.77 10.04 8.43
C ALA A 394 5.38 11.14 7.56
N ILE A 395 5.18 11.04 6.25
CA ILE A 395 5.68 11.98 5.26
C ILE A 395 4.75 13.20 5.25
N ARG A 396 5.33 14.39 5.42
CA ARG A 396 4.60 15.65 5.30
C ARG A 396 4.42 16.02 3.84
N LEU A 397 3.19 15.91 3.35
CA LEU A 397 2.81 16.23 1.98
C LEU A 397 2.68 17.75 1.78
N LYS A 398 3.12 18.25 0.63
CA LYS A 398 3.08 19.68 0.26
C LYS A 398 1.79 20.03 -0.50
N LYS A 399 1.34 21.28 -0.39
CA LYS A 399 0.41 21.87 -1.38
C LYS A 399 1.25 22.44 -2.51
N CYS A 400 1.17 21.86 -3.70
CA CYS A 400 2.00 22.21 -4.85
C CYS A 400 1.28 23.20 -5.80
N ARG A 401 -0.04 23.12 -5.91
CA ARG A 401 -0.89 24.06 -6.68
C ARG A 401 -2.18 24.38 -5.90
N ASP A 402 -2.95 25.35 -6.41
CA ASP A 402 -4.28 25.66 -5.89
C ASP A 402 -5.34 25.27 -6.92
N SER A 403 -6.05 24.17 -6.67
CA SER A 403 -7.07 23.64 -7.59
C SER A 403 -8.46 24.23 -7.37
N GLY A 404 -8.70 24.87 -6.22
CA GLY A 404 -10.04 25.26 -5.78
C GLY A 404 -10.93 24.08 -5.33
N LEU A 405 -10.46 22.84 -5.43
CA LEU A 405 -11.19 21.65 -4.96
C LEU A 405 -11.07 21.50 -3.44
N PRO A 406 -12.11 21.03 -2.74
CA PRO A 406 -12.04 20.75 -1.31
C PRO A 406 -11.10 19.57 -1.02
N SER A 407 -10.60 19.48 0.22
CA SER A 407 -9.89 18.29 0.66
C SER A 407 -10.85 17.14 0.94
N THR A 408 -10.35 15.90 0.91
CA THR A 408 -11.17 14.73 1.32
C THR A 408 -11.73 14.88 2.74
N ALA A 409 -10.93 15.43 3.66
CA ALA A 409 -11.33 15.63 5.04
C ALA A 409 -12.49 16.63 5.17
N ASP A 410 -12.44 17.75 4.46
CA ASP A 410 -13.49 18.78 4.51
C ASP A 410 -14.83 18.23 4.02
N VAL A 411 -14.82 17.46 2.92
CA VAL A 411 -16.03 16.84 2.37
C VAL A 411 -16.62 15.82 3.34
N LEU A 412 -15.80 14.91 3.85
CA LEU A 412 -16.28 13.85 4.75
C LEU A 412 -16.79 14.42 6.07
N HIS A 413 -16.13 15.45 6.61
CA HIS A 413 -16.60 16.16 7.80
C HIS A 413 -17.93 16.89 7.53
N ALA A 414 -18.08 17.54 6.37
CA ALA A 414 -19.34 18.19 6.02
C ALA A 414 -20.51 17.20 5.91
N ILE A 415 -20.27 16.01 5.35
CA ILE A 415 -21.27 14.92 5.31
C ILE A 415 -21.58 14.43 6.74
N GLU A 416 -20.55 14.20 7.56
CA GLU A 416 -20.71 13.76 8.95
C GLU A 416 -21.53 14.75 9.80
N GLN A 417 -21.33 16.06 9.63
CA GLN A 417 -22.11 17.09 10.33
C GLN A 417 -23.55 17.23 9.83
N ALA A 418 -23.85 16.76 8.62
CA ALA A 418 -25.19 16.77 8.04
C ALA A 418 -26.02 15.53 8.38
N LEU A 419 -25.43 14.51 9.01
CA LEU A 419 -26.08 13.31 9.58
C LEU A 419 -26.59 13.56 11.01
#